data_AF-A0A8J9Y4T8-F1
#
_entry.id   AF-A0A8J9Y4T8-F1
#
_cell.length_a   1.000
_cell.length_b   1.000
_cell.length_c   1.000
_cell.angle_alpha   90.00
_cell.angle_beta   90.00
_cell.angle_gamma   90.00
#
_symmetry.space_group_name_H-M   'P 1'
#
loop_
_entity.id
_entity.type
_entity.pdbx_description
1 polymer ?
#
loop_
_entity_poly.entity_id
_entity_poly.type
_entity_poly.pdbx_seq_one_letter_code
_entity_poly.pdbx_strand_id
1 'polypeptide(L)'
;MARNKQLWYIIDTQESIFKGRISKRSTVDNKRRFVNTVKRRDILVTGRGIGGLVGHVAIITSDNWVLEMKGRPGWQNGIKSNNRQINKYDWFEEHKSDWTTVYSCPDGNVARDAASWADRKYYNPQNGAKKVIHVTYKINTDMRSTNPSYCSKLIIQAYYFGTGKRKVIQDAIFDRIIVPTTIPMYFRSSYKLINKGKF
;
A
#
# COMPACT_ATOMS: atom_id res chain seq x y z
N MET A 1 35.50 -41.67 -14.52
CA MET A 1 34.96 -40.71 -13.54
C MET A 1 33.96 -39.67 -14.10
N ALA A 2 33.48 -39.75 -15.36
CA ALA A 2 32.63 -38.69 -15.95
C ALA A 2 31.09 -38.86 -15.78
N ARG A 3 30.58 -40.05 -15.46
CA ARG A 3 29.12 -40.34 -15.45
C ARG A 3 28.34 -39.70 -14.28
N ASN A 4 28.98 -39.38 -13.16
CA ASN A 4 28.28 -38.81 -12.01
C ASN A 4 27.91 -37.33 -12.19
N LYS A 5 28.74 -36.52 -12.86
CA LYS A 5 28.47 -35.07 -13.02
C LYS A 5 27.22 -34.78 -13.86
N GLN A 6 26.95 -35.60 -14.86
CA GLN A 6 25.82 -35.39 -15.78
C GLN A 6 24.47 -35.73 -15.13
N LEU A 7 24.43 -36.73 -14.23
CA LEU A 7 23.24 -37.07 -13.45
C LEU A 7 22.86 -35.98 -12.45
N TRP A 8 23.84 -35.44 -11.71
CA TRP A 8 23.61 -34.34 -10.77
C TRP A 8 23.07 -33.07 -11.46
N TYR A 9 23.64 -32.72 -12.62
CA TYR A 9 23.19 -31.57 -13.40
C TYR A 9 21.72 -31.69 -13.87
N ILE A 10 21.29 -32.89 -14.28
CA ILE A 10 19.91 -33.13 -14.71
C ILE A 10 18.94 -33.03 -13.52
N ILE A 11 19.32 -33.57 -12.36
CA ILE A 11 18.51 -33.50 -11.13
C ILE A 11 18.35 -32.04 -10.67
N ASP A 12 19.44 -31.28 -10.61
CA ASP A 12 19.41 -29.84 -10.25
C ASP A 12 18.56 -29.02 -11.23
N THR A 13 18.60 -29.38 -12.52
CA THR A 13 17.78 -28.74 -13.55
C THR A 13 16.29 -29.06 -13.37
N GLN A 14 15.93 -30.32 -13.09
CA GLN A 14 14.53 -30.71 -12.85
C GLN A 14 13.99 -30.07 -11.56
N GLU A 15 14.78 -30.06 -10.48
CA GLU A 15 14.42 -29.40 -9.23
C GLU A 15 14.21 -27.89 -9.40
N SER A 16 15.10 -27.21 -10.14
CA SER A 16 14.98 -25.78 -10.37
C SER A 16 13.75 -25.43 -11.23
N ILE A 17 13.45 -26.24 -12.26
CA ILE A 17 12.23 -26.10 -13.07
C ILE A 17 10.97 -26.34 -12.21
N PHE A 18 10.98 -27.38 -11.36
CA PHE A 18 9.86 -27.71 -10.49
C PHE A 18 9.62 -26.64 -9.42
N LYS A 19 10.68 -26.17 -8.74
CA LYS A 19 10.64 -25.03 -7.82
C LYS A 19 10.13 -23.77 -8.52
N GLY A 20 10.56 -23.52 -9.76
CA GLY A 20 10.06 -22.43 -10.60
C GLY A 20 8.57 -22.54 -10.92
N ARG A 21 8.07 -23.74 -11.24
CA ARG A 21 6.64 -23.99 -11.49
C ARG A 21 5.78 -23.82 -10.23
N ILE A 22 6.23 -24.34 -9.08
CA ILE A 22 5.53 -24.17 -7.79
C ILE A 22 5.49 -22.70 -7.39
N SER A 23 6.63 -21.99 -7.49
CA SER A 23 6.71 -20.56 -7.19
C SER A 23 5.75 -19.75 -8.06
N LYS A 24 5.74 -20.00 -9.38
CA LYS A 24 4.80 -19.34 -10.30
C LYS A 24 3.34 -19.64 -9.95
N ARG A 25 2.99 -20.89 -9.65
CA ARG A 25 1.62 -21.28 -9.25
C ARG A 25 1.21 -20.58 -7.95
N SER A 26 2.11 -20.54 -6.96
CA SER A 26 1.90 -19.81 -5.71
C SER A 26 1.66 -18.32 -5.94
N THR A 27 2.45 -17.67 -6.80
CA THR A 27 2.24 -16.25 -7.15
C THR A 27 0.89 -16.02 -7.84
N VAL A 28 0.47 -16.90 -8.75
CA VAL A 28 -0.83 -16.80 -9.43
C VAL A 28 -2.00 -16.97 -8.44
N ASP A 29 -1.93 -17.98 -7.58
CA ASP A 29 -2.95 -18.23 -6.56
C ASP A 29 -3.03 -17.05 -5.59
N ASN A 30 -1.88 -16.49 -5.22
CA ASN A 30 -1.79 -15.34 -4.35
C ASN A 30 -2.36 -14.07 -5.00
N LYS A 31 -2.07 -13.83 -6.29
CA LYS A 31 -2.68 -12.75 -7.08
C LYS A 31 -4.20 -12.85 -7.09
N ARG A 32 -4.72 -14.05 -7.37
CA ARG A 32 -6.18 -14.30 -7.39
C ARG A 32 -6.81 -13.99 -6.04
N ARG A 33 -6.19 -14.46 -4.94
CA ARG A 33 -6.67 -14.19 -3.59
C ARG A 33 -6.61 -12.70 -3.23
N PHE A 34 -5.54 -12.01 -3.61
CA PHE A 34 -5.40 -10.56 -3.42
C PHE A 34 -6.53 -9.80 -4.13
N VAL A 35 -6.70 -10.03 -5.44
CA VAL A 35 -7.70 -9.35 -6.27
C VAL A 35 -9.12 -9.55 -5.76
N ASN A 36 -9.43 -10.76 -5.25
CA ASN A 36 -10.74 -11.11 -4.71
C ASN A 36 -10.98 -10.55 -3.30
N THR A 37 -9.91 -10.31 -2.54
CA THR A 37 -9.99 -9.80 -1.17
C THR A 37 -10.06 -8.28 -1.15
N VAL A 38 -9.23 -7.63 -1.97
CA VAL A 38 -9.08 -6.18 -1.99
C VAL A 38 -10.28 -5.50 -2.64
N LYS A 39 -10.89 -4.59 -1.86
CA LYS A 39 -12.08 -3.85 -2.23
C LYS A 39 -11.89 -2.37 -1.97
N ARG A 40 -12.80 -1.57 -2.52
CA ARG A 40 -12.89 -0.14 -2.20
C ARG A 40 -12.83 0.08 -0.69
N ARG A 41 -12.01 1.05 -0.27
CA ARG A 41 -11.77 1.51 1.11
C ARG A 41 -10.75 0.70 1.92
N ASP A 42 -10.18 -0.35 1.36
CA ASP A 42 -9.10 -1.07 2.03
C ASP A 42 -7.80 -0.26 2.03
N ILE A 43 -6.97 -0.49 3.05
CA ILE A 43 -5.61 0.02 3.17
C ILE A 43 -4.67 -1.12 2.80
N LEU A 44 -3.73 -0.84 1.90
CA LEU A 44 -2.68 -1.78 1.50
C LEU A 44 -1.38 -1.38 2.18
N VAL A 45 -0.80 -2.24 3.00
CA VAL A 45 0.51 -2.01 3.64
C VAL A 45 1.51 -3.01 3.08
N THR A 46 2.59 -2.53 2.47
CA THR A 46 3.68 -3.38 1.99
C THR A 46 4.90 -3.29 2.90
N GLY A 47 5.68 -4.35 2.90
CA GLY A 47 6.98 -4.41 3.56
C GLY A 47 7.50 -5.83 3.62
N ARG A 48 8.82 -5.98 3.53
CA ARG A 48 9.49 -7.16 4.07
C ARG A 48 9.46 -6.99 5.60
N GLY A 49 9.24 -8.05 6.35
CA GLY A 49 9.29 -7.98 7.82
C GLY A 49 10.63 -7.43 8.34
N ILE A 50 10.79 -7.36 9.67
CA ILE A 50 11.95 -6.81 10.39
C ILE A 50 13.27 -6.99 9.59
N GLY A 51 13.85 -5.89 9.11
CA GLY A 51 15.20 -5.87 8.51
C GLY A 51 15.37 -5.35 7.08
N GLY A 52 14.34 -4.90 6.35
CA GLY A 52 14.57 -4.38 4.99
C GLY A 52 13.47 -3.53 4.40
N LEU A 53 13.73 -2.21 4.32
CA LEU A 53 12.90 -1.12 3.76
C LEU A 53 11.64 -0.78 4.58
N VAL A 54 11.47 0.51 4.86
CA VAL A 54 10.50 1.17 5.78
C VAL A 54 9.01 0.89 5.46
N GLY A 55 8.72 0.03 4.48
CA GLY A 55 7.39 -0.31 4.01
C GLY A 55 6.77 0.76 3.12
N HIS A 56 5.62 0.46 2.56
CA HIS A 56 4.80 1.41 1.81
C HIS A 56 3.34 1.24 2.20
N VAL A 57 2.52 2.27 1.98
CA VAL A 57 1.09 2.19 2.26
C VAL A 57 0.28 2.97 1.24
N ALA A 58 -0.86 2.41 0.87
CA ALA A 58 -1.80 3.00 -0.06
C ALA A 58 -3.25 2.75 0.37
N ILE A 59 -4.19 3.44 -0.29
CA ILE A 59 -5.62 3.29 -0.06
C ILE A 59 -6.32 2.96 -1.38
N ILE A 60 -7.28 2.04 -1.33
CA ILE A 60 -8.15 1.75 -2.46
C ILE A 60 -9.27 2.79 -2.54
N THR A 61 -9.27 3.64 -3.57
CA THR A 61 -10.26 4.72 -3.74
C THR A 61 -11.52 4.28 -4.49
N SER A 62 -11.41 3.25 -5.33
CA SER A 62 -12.51 2.60 -6.08
C SER A 62 -12.28 1.09 -6.18
N ASP A 63 -13.15 0.31 -6.83
CA ASP A 63 -12.98 -1.17 -6.88
C ASP A 63 -11.66 -1.66 -7.50
N ASN A 64 -11.00 -0.81 -8.30
CA ASN A 64 -9.76 -1.15 -9.00
C ASN A 64 -8.60 -0.17 -8.77
N TRP A 65 -8.84 1.05 -8.28
CA TRP A 65 -7.80 2.07 -8.22
C TRP A 65 -7.16 2.18 -6.84
N VAL A 66 -5.83 2.06 -6.82
CA VAL A 66 -4.97 2.25 -5.66
C VAL A 66 -4.37 3.64 -5.72
N LEU A 67 -4.66 4.49 -4.73
CA LEU A 67 -4.04 5.80 -4.59
C LEU A 67 -2.83 5.70 -3.67
N GLU A 68 -1.67 6.11 -4.17
CA GLU A 68 -0.40 5.99 -3.46
C GLU A 68 0.55 7.16 -3.73
N MET A 69 1.64 7.19 -2.95
CA MET A 69 2.78 8.09 -3.15
C MET A 69 4.07 7.29 -2.94
N LYS A 70 4.63 6.77 -4.02
CA LYS A 70 5.78 5.85 -3.98
C LYS A 70 7.09 6.59 -3.70
N GLY A 71 7.70 6.28 -2.57
CA GLY A 71 9.09 6.68 -2.29
C GLY A 71 10.06 5.99 -3.26
N ARG A 72 11.10 6.71 -3.70
CA ARG A 72 12.18 6.18 -4.56
C ARG A 72 13.49 6.92 -4.26
N PRO A 73 14.65 6.46 -4.77
CA PRO A 73 15.91 7.20 -4.61
C PRO A 73 15.77 8.68 -4.98
N GLY A 74 16.40 9.55 -4.21
CA GLY A 74 16.26 11.01 -4.32
C GLY A 74 15.08 11.60 -3.55
N TRP A 75 14.37 10.81 -2.73
CA TRP A 75 13.25 11.31 -1.92
C TRP A 75 13.63 12.43 -0.95
N GLN A 76 14.89 12.50 -0.50
CA GLN A 76 15.38 13.54 0.42
C GLN A 76 15.23 14.95 -0.21
N ASN A 77 15.42 15.05 -1.52
CA ASN A 77 15.29 16.30 -2.28
C ASN A 77 13.84 16.61 -2.67
N GLY A 78 12.94 15.67 -2.40
CA GLY A 78 11.56 15.71 -2.83
C GLY A 78 11.38 15.22 -4.28
N ILE A 79 10.27 14.53 -4.54
CA ILE A 79 9.94 14.03 -5.88
C ILE A 79 8.68 14.72 -6.35
N LYS A 80 8.80 15.62 -7.33
CA LYS A 80 7.66 16.39 -7.87
C LYS A 80 6.60 15.47 -8.46
N SER A 81 5.33 15.81 -8.22
CA SER A 81 4.16 15.13 -8.77
C SER A 81 4.16 13.59 -8.64
N ASN A 82 4.49 13.10 -7.45
CA ASN A 82 4.71 11.67 -7.20
C ASN A 82 3.42 10.87 -6.89
N ASN A 83 2.38 11.54 -6.39
CA ASN A 83 1.07 10.90 -6.18
C ASN A 83 0.55 10.28 -7.47
N ARG A 84 -0.04 9.10 -7.41
CA ARG A 84 -0.63 8.44 -8.58
C ARG A 84 -1.78 7.52 -8.18
N GLN A 85 -2.60 7.19 -9.17
CA GLN A 85 -3.43 6.01 -9.11
C GLN A 85 -2.87 4.93 -10.02
N ILE A 86 -2.83 3.70 -9.53
CA ILE A 86 -2.53 2.52 -10.33
C ILE A 86 -3.63 1.49 -10.16
N ASN A 87 -3.78 0.59 -11.12
CA ASN A 87 -4.73 -0.49 -10.98
C ASN A 87 -4.25 -1.46 -9.88
N LYS A 88 -5.15 -2.05 -9.10
CA LYS A 88 -4.82 -3.08 -8.09
C LYS A 88 -4.08 -4.28 -8.69
N TYR A 89 -4.33 -4.61 -9.96
CA TYR A 89 -3.54 -5.63 -10.66
C TYR A 89 -2.07 -5.19 -10.81
N ASP A 90 -1.83 -3.93 -11.20
CA ASP A 90 -0.48 -3.37 -11.34
C ASP A 90 0.20 -3.22 -9.99
N TRP A 91 -0.53 -2.84 -8.94
CA TRP A 91 -0.03 -2.82 -7.57
C TRP A 91 0.50 -4.19 -7.16
N PHE A 92 -0.27 -5.25 -7.42
CA PHE A 92 0.17 -6.61 -7.12
C PHE A 92 1.44 -6.95 -7.90
N GLU A 93 1.50 -6.63 -9.19
CA GLU A 93 2.70 -6.90 -9.99
C GLU A 93 3.94 -6.12 -9.51
N GLU A 94 3.77 -4.87 -9.08
CA GLU A 94 4.84 -4.04 -8.52
C GLU A 94 5.32 -4.55 -7.15
N HIS A 95 4.46 -5.22 -6.38
CA HIS A 95 4.74 -5.65 -5.00
C HIS A 95 4.81 -7.17 -4.80
N LYS A 96 4.73 -7.99 -5.85
CA LYS A 96 4.77 -9.47 -5.75
C LYS A 96 6.05 -10.05 -5.17
N SER A 97 7.15 -9.28 -5.14
CA SER A 97 8.42 -9.65 -4.50
C SER A 97 8.49 -9.26 -3.01
N ASP A 98 7.47 -8.56 -2.53
CA ASP A 98 7.25 -8.17 -1.15
C ASP A 98 5.90 -8.74 -0.69
N TRP A 99 5.54 -8.52 0.58
CA TRP A 99 4.21 -8.84 1.05
C TRP A 99 3.34 -7.58 1.08
N THR A 100 2.09 -7.70 0.66
CA THR A 100 1.01 -6.73 0.89
C THR A 100 0.03 -7.29 1.94
N THR A 101 -0.03 -6.64 3.09
CA THR A 101 -1.09 -6.89 4.08
C THR A 101 -2.26 -5.97 3.80
N VAL A 102 -3.46 -6.54 3.72
CA VAL A 102 -4.70 -5.80 3.45
C VAL A 102 -5.42 -5.57 4.77
N TYR A 103 -5.79 -4.32 5.02
CA TYR A 103 -6.54 -3.90 6.19
C TYR A 103 -7.86 -3.24 5.79
N SER A 104 -8.93 -3.55 6.50
CA SER A 104 -10.21 -2.83 6.38
C SER A 104 -10.55 -2.12 7.68
N CYS A 105 -11.06 -0.89 7.60
CA CYS A 105 -11.70 -0.26 8.74
C CYS A 105 -13.07 -0.92 8.99
N PRO A 106 -13.42 -1.27 10.25
CA PRO A 106 -14.68 -1.95 10.57
C PRO A 106 -15.92 -1.11 10.23
N ASP A 107 -15.82 0.21 10.33
CA ASP A 107 -16.86 1.13 9.89
C ASP A 107 -16.70 1.45 8.40
N GLY A 108 -17.57 0.83 7.59
CA GLY A 108 -17.56 0.98 6.14
C GLY A 108 -17.90 2.39 5.64
N ASN A 109 -18.61 3.21 6.42
CA ASN A 109 -18.91 4.60 6.06
C ASN A 109 -17.68 5.47 6.31
N VAL A 110 -17.02 5.32 7.46
CA VAL A 110 -15.72 5.95 7.74
C VAL A 110 -14.69 5.64 6.66
N ALA A 111 -14.57 4.37 6.30
CA ALA A 111 -13.62 3.95 5.28
C ALA A 111 -13.95 4.57 3.90
N ARG A 112 -15.24 4.72 3.57
CA ARG A 112 -15.73 5.35 2.33
C ARG A 112 -15.40 6.83 2.28
N ASP A 113 -15.63 7.52 3.38
CA ASP A 113 -15.39 8.95 3.49
C ASP A 113 -13.88 9.24 3.39
N ALA A 114 -13.05 8.46 4.10
CA ALA A 114 -11.60 8.56 4.01
C ALA A 114 -11.08 8.31 2.58
N ALA A 115 -11.51 7.23 1.93
CA ALA A 115 -11.11 6.91 0.55
C ALA A 115 -11.51 8.03 -0.43
N SER A 116 -12.74 8.56 -0.30
CA SER A 116 -13.22 9.62 -1.17
C SER A 116 -12.55 10.97 -0.89
N TRP A 117 -12.22 11.26 0.37
CA TRP A 117 -11.44 12.45 0.72
C TRP A 117 -10.03 12.35 0.15
N ALA A 118 -9.38 11.19 0.25
CA ALA A 118 -8.05 10.96 -0.29
C ALA A 118 -8.04 11.21 -1.80
N ASP A 119 -8.97 10.60 -2.53
CA ASP A 119 -9.14 10.80 -3.97
C ASP A 119 -9.27 12.29 -4.33
N ARG A 120 -10.17 13.01 -3.66
CA ARG A 120 -10.40 14.45 -3.92
C ARG A 120 -9.25 15.36 -3.58
N LYS A 121 -8.47 15.03 -2.55
CA LYS A 121 -7.37 15.88 -2.06
C LYS A 121 -6.03 15.56 -2.67
N TYR A 122 -5.85 14.34 -3.19
CA TYR A 122 -4.59 13.87 -3.72
C TYR A 122 -4.62 13.48 -5.18
N TYR A 123 -5.78 13.42 -5.86
CA TYR A 123 -5.82 13.01 -7.26
C TYR A 123 -6.70 13.91 -8.10
N ASN A 124 -7.99 14.01 -7.77
CA ASN A 124 -8.95 14.78 -8.52
C ASN A 124 -10.11 15.31 -7.65
N PRO A 125 -10.27 16.64 -7.45
CA PRO A 125 -11.32 17.21 -6.61
C PRO A 125 -12.74 16.81 -6.99
N GLN A 126 -12.97 16.43 -8.25
CA GLN A 126 -14.25 16.03 -8.80
C GLN A 126 -14.44 14.50 -8.85
N ASN A 127 -13.51 13.72 -8.28
CA ASN A 127 -13.42 12.26 -8.39
C ASN A 127 -13.31 11.76 -9.85
N GLY A 128 -12.71 12.56 -10.75
CA GLY A 128 -12.46 12.17 -12.12
C GLY A 128 -11.25 11.23 -12.29
N ALA A 129 -11.24 10.45 -13.38
CA ALA A 129 -10.16 9.49 -13.66
C ALA A 129 -8.80 10.13 -14.02
N LYS A 130 -8.80 11.41 -14.40
CA LYS A 130 -7.57 12.15 -14.74
C LYS A 130 -6.92 12.73 -13.49
N LYS A 131 -5.61 12.52 -13.33
CA LYS A 131 -4.81 13.21 -12.32
C LYS A 131 -4.77 14.71 -12.63
N VAL A 132 -5.26 15.53 -11.70
CA VAL A 132 -5.18 17.00 -11.79
C VAL A 132 -4.46 17.62 -10.58
N ILE A 133 -4.28 16.84 -9.51
CA ILE A 133 -3.50 17.25 -8.33
C ILE A 133 -2.09 16.68 -8.45
N HIS A 134 -1.09 17.53 -8.24
CA HIS A 134 0.33 17.17 -8.32
C HIS A 134 0.99 17.45 -6.97
N VAL A 135 1.28 16.38 -6.22
CA VAL A 135 1.86 16.45 -4.87
C VAL A 135 3.34 16.05 -4.94
N THR A 136 4.19 16.85 -4.31
CA THR A 136 5.60 16.50 -4.13
C THR A 136 5.72 15.48 -3.00
N TYR A 137 6.35 14.34 -3.29
CA TYR A 137 6.74 13.41 -2.23
C TYR A 137 7.85 14.04 -1.41
N LYS A 138 7.62 14.27 -0.11
CA LYS A 138 8.66 14.62 0.86
C LYS A 138 8.19 14.20 2.25
N ILE A 139 9.08 13.56 3.00
CA ILE A 139 8.79 13.23 4.40
C ILE A 139 8.90 14.50 5.23
N ASN A 140 7.85 14.81 5.96
CA ASN A 140 7.79 15.90 6.92
C ASN A 140 6.82 15.57 8.05
N THR A 141 6.76 16.46 9.04
CA THR A 141 5.91 16.32 10.22
C THR A 141 4.63 17.16 10.16
N ASP A 142 4.51 18.05 9.17
CA ASP A 142 3.31 18.86 8.94
C ASP A 142 2.15 17.95 8.54
N MET A 143 1.15 17.83 9.41
CA MET A 143 -0.07 17.05 9.16
C MET A 143 -1.23 17.87 8.60
N ARG A 144 -1.08 19.20 8.44
CA ARG A 144 -2.15 20.08 7.96
C ARG A 144 -2.10 20.26 6.45
N SER A 145 -0.92 20.47 5.88
CA SER A 145 -0.79 20.63 4.42
C SER A 145 -0.82 19.28 3.71
N THR A 146 -1.42 19.23 2.52
CA THR A 146 -1.41 18.02 1.67
C THR A 146 -0.22 17.95 0.73
N ASN A 147 0.55 19.05 0.58
CA ASN A 147 1.74 19.14 -0.25
C ASN A 147 2.85 19.95 0.49
N PRO A 148 4.06 19.39 0.69
CA PRO A 148 4.45 18.04 0.32
C PRO A 148 3.82 16.97 1.24
N SER A 149 3.78 15.73 0.76
CA SER A 149 3.25 14.59 1.52
C SER A 149 4.00 13.30 1.19
N TYR A 150 3.61 12.20 1.82
CA TYR A 150 4.18 10.87 1.63
C TYR A 150 3.11 9.82 1.95
N CYS A 151 3.40 8.57 1.61
CA CYS A 151 2.44 7.47 1.62
C CYS A 151 1.59 7.34 2.91
N SER A 152 2.22 7.27 4.07
CA SER A 152 1.53 7.12 5.36
C SER A 152 0.82 8.39 5.82
N LYS A 153 1.37 9.57 5.55
CA LYS A 153 0.70 10.84 5.81
C LYS A 153 -0.62 10.96 5.04
N LEU A 154 -0.65 10.56 3.76
CA LEU A 154 -1.88 10.53 2.95
C LEU A 154 -2.99 9.73 3.64
N ILE A 155 -2.68 8.53 4.14
CA ILE A 155 -3.65 7.65 4.83
C ILE A 155 -4.15 8.30 6.11
N ILE A 156 -3.24 8.79 6.95
CA ILE A 156 -3.62 9.38 8.23
C ILE A 156 -4.44 10.66 8.03
N GLN A 157 -4.09 11.51 7.06
CA GLN A 157 -4.89 12.68 6.72
C GLN A 157 -6.28 12.30 6.21
N ALA A 158 -6.40 11.24 5.41
CA ALA A 158 -7.68 10.75 4.93
C ALA A 158 -8.62 10.34 6.06
N TYR A 159 -8.11 9.61 7.06
CA TYR A 159 -8.93 9.19 8.21
C TYR A 159 -9.06 10.26 9.29
N TYR A 160 -8.18 11.26 9.37
CA TYR A 160 -8.28 12.33 10.35
C TYR A 160 -9.18 13.48 9.86
N PHE A 161 -9.02 13.92 8.61
CA PHE A 161 -9.77 15.05 8.04
C PHE A 161 -10.96 14.63 7.18
N GLY A 162 -10.96 13.40 6.66
CA GLY A 162 -11.99 12.93 5.73
C GLY A 162 -13.25 12.38 6.38
N THR A 163 -13.25 12.12 7.68
CA THR A 163 -14.32 11.38 8.37
C THR A 163 -15.23 12.29 9.21
N GLY A 164 -15.22 13.60 8.94
CA GLY A 164 -16.04 14.58 9.65
C GLY A 164 -15.71 14.67 11.14
N LYS A 165 -16.73 14.67 12.01
CA LYS A 165 -16.56 14.77 13.47
C LYS A 165 -16.11 13.47 14.14
N ARG A 166 -16.01 12.36 13.41
CA ARG A 166 -15.63 11.05 13.95
C ARG A 166 -14.13 11.05 14.26
N LYS A 167 -13.77 10.84 15.53
CA LYS A 167 -12.38 10.70 15.98
C LYS A 167 -11.86 9.31 15.63
N VAL A 168 -11.39 9.12 14.41
CA VAL A 168 -10.93 7.81 13.93
C VAL A 168 -9.47 7.55 14.30
N ILE A 169 -8.66 8.59 14.18
CA ILE A 169 -7.23 8.59 14.49
C ILE A 169 -7.00 9.19 15.89
N GLN A 170 -5.94 8.75 16.56
CA GLN A 170 -5.49 9.34 17.83
C GLN A 170 -4.97 10.78 17.62
N ASP A 171 -5.15 11.65 18.62
CA ASP A 171 -4.87 13.09 18.45
C ASP A 171 -3.35 13.39 18.42
N ALA A 172 -2.52 12.49 18.97
CA ALA A 172 -1.07 12.61 19.05
C ALA A 172 -0.33 12.20 17.75
N ILE A 173 -0.78 12.74 16.61
CA ILE A 173 -0.18 12.52 15.28
C ILE A 173 0.55 13.74 14.72
N PHE A 174 0.30 14.93 15.27
CA PHE A 174 0.99 16.15 14.84
C PHE A 174 2.47 16.10 15.23
N ASP A 175 3.31 16.72 14.41
CA ASP A 175 4.76 16.85 14.62
C ASP A 175 5.54 15.51 14.61
N ARG A 176 4.97 14.45 14.02
CA ARG A 176 5.58 13.11 13.94
C ARG A 176 5.70 12.61 12.50
N ILE A 177 6.80 11.90 12.23
CA ILE A 177 6.93 11.10 11.01
C ILE A 177 6.15 9.80 11.21
N ILE A 178 5.29 9.46 10.25
CA ILE A 178 4.41 8.30 10.32
C ILE A 178 5.04 7.17 9.52
N VAL A 179 5.38 6.07 10.18
CA VAL A 179 5.96 4.92 9.47
C VAL A 179 4.85 4.10 8.80
N PRO A 180 4.98 3.68 7.53
CA PRO A 180 3.93 2.94 6.82
C PRO A 180 3.46 1.66 7.52
N THR A 181 4.39 0.87 8.06
CA THR A 181 4.07 -0.38 8.75
C THR A 181 3.37 -0.17 10.10
N THR A 182 3.39 1.05 10.65
CA THR A 182 2.77 1.38 11.94
C THR A 182 1.36 1.95 11.81
N ILE A 183 0.84 2.11 10.59
CA ILE A 183 -0.48 2.67 10.31
C ILE A 183 -1.61 2.12 11.21
N PRO A 184 -1.73 0.79 11.44
CA PRO A 184 -2.80 0.27 12.29
C PRO A 184 -2.79 0.81 13.74
N MET A 185 -1.62 1.22 14.26
CA MET A 185 -1.49 1.69 15.65
C MET A 185 -2.09 3.07 15.89
N TYR A 186 -2.30 3.87 14.85
CA TYR A 186 -2.87 5.21 14.98
C TYR A 186 -4.40 5.23 15.05
N PHE A 187 -5.06 4.12 14.68
CA PHE A 187 -6.51 4.00 14.76
C PHE A 187 -6.94 3.86 16.22
N ARG A 188 -8.01 4.55 16.61
CA ARG A 188 -8.62 4.35 17.93
C ARG A 188 -9.25 2.96 18.01
N SER A 189 -9.44 2.46 19.23
CA SER A 189 -9.95 1.10 19.50
C SER A 189 -11.24 0.76 18.75
N SER A 190 -12.20 1.70 18.68
CA SER A 190 -13.46 1.54 17.95
C SER A 190 -13.30 1.40 16.43
N TYR A 191 -12.15 1.80 15.88
CA TYR A 191 -11.83 1.74 14.46
C TYR A 191 -10.61 0.86 14.18
N LYS A 192 -10.23 -0.01 15.13
CA LYS A 192 -9.10 -0.94 14.98
C LYS A 192 -9.23 -1.70 13.66
N LEU A 193 -8.21 -1.58 12.83
CA LEU A 193 -8.21 -2.19 11.50
C LEU A 193 -8.29 -3.72 11.58
N ILE A 194 -9.13 -4.29 10.71
CA ILE A 194 -9.29 -5.74 10.54
C ILE A 194 -8.28 -6.19 9.47
N ASN A 195 -7.39 -7.10 9.83
CA ASN A 195 -6.49 -7.74 8.86
C ASN A 195 -7.30 -8.72 7.99
N LYS A 196 -7.28 -8.50 6.67
CA LYS A 196 -7.99 -9.30 5.67
C LYS A 196 -7.13 -10.37 5.03
N GLY A 197 -5.82 -10.34 5.28
CA GLY A 197 -4.86 -11.29 4.74
C GLY A 197 -3.54 -10.62 4.35
N LYS A 198 -2.56 -11.47 4.13
CA LYS A 198 -1.24 -11.13 3.62
C LYS A 198 -1.05 -11.86 2.30
N PHE A 199 -0.70 -11.10 1.27
CA PHE A 199 -0.57 -11.51 -0.12
C PHE A 199 0.74 -11.00 -0.71
#